data_AF-A0A4Y2KQI7-F1
#
_entry.id   AF-A0A4Y2KQI7-F1
#
_cell.length_a   1.000
_cell.length_b   1.000
_cell.length_c   1.000
_cell.angle_alpha   90.00
_cell.angle_beta   90.00
_cell.angle_gamma   90.00
#
_symmetry.space_group_name_H-M   'P 1'
#
loop_
_entity.id
_entity.type
_entity.pdbx_description
1 polymer ?
#
loop_
_entity_poly.entity_id
_entity_poly.type
_entity_poly.pdbx_seq_one_letter_code
_entity_poly.pdbx_strand_id
1 'polypeptide(L)'
;MRKLEVVGCDGTVTNTGWKNGVINRIENHVERPLQWSICLLHFTELPFLYIFQHIGGQTARSKCFSRPIEQQLTCYSKLPVVDYEPIDCSIPDIDRNLLSKDQQYLLDISNAITLGHCPEDLANRDPGPLFHSRWLTAANRVLRLYTSSSYPSGNLKEIVSFILKPYMPVCFEIEKSKYFTDGPKHVFQAIQTSLYLSDELLQVVDPVMQRNTCFEHPENVLLAMLVDEREHIRELGYRRILKARQIVPKKTVRNFMPPKINIQASDYIEIINWNSCVVYPPPMLRDLSEDDIKSLINSDTKAHQRNTKVFLSHPGCVEVHQTCDRGPK
;
A
#
# COMPACT_ATOMS: atom_id res chain seq x y z
N MET A 1 -25.22 -16.94 13.98
CA MET A 1 -24.60 -16.44 12.72
C MET A 1 -23.40 -15.60 13.08
N ARG A 2 -22.23 -15.82 12.45
CA ARG A 2 -21.08 -14.92 12.61
C ARG A 2 -21.38 -13.59 11.91
N LYS A 3 -21.10 -12.47 12.56
CA LYS A 3 -21.37 -11.12 12.02
C LYS A 3 -20.20 -10.74 11.10
N LEU A 4 -20.47 -10.47 9.82
CA LEU A 4 -19.47 -9.98 8.87
C LEU A 4 -19.00 -8.58 9.28
N GLU A 5 -17.74 -8.38 9.64
CA GLU A 5 -17.25 -7.05 10.11
C GLU A 5 -16.32 -6.38 9.10
N VAL A 6 -15.57 -7.18 8.34
CA VAL A 6 -14.50 -6.73 7.44
C VAL A 6 -14.65 -7.38 6.08
N VAL A 7 -14.42 -6.63 5.00
CA VAL A 7 -14.37 -7.17 3.63
C VAL A 7 -13.03 -6.78 3.01
N GLY A 8 -12.32 -7.78 2.49
CA GLY A 8 -11.04 -7.58 1.81
C GLY A 8 -11.10 -7.83 0.32
N CYS A 9 -10.41 -6.99 -0.46
CA CYS A 9 -10.29 -7.09 -1.91
C CYS A 9 -9.12 -6.25 -2.43
N ASP A 10 -8.85 -6.36 -3.73
CA ASP A 10 -7.97 -5.42 -4.42
C ASP A 10 -8.62 -4.02 -4.55
N GLY A 11 -7.83 -3.00 -4.89
CA GLY A 11 -8.27 -1.61 -5.03
C GLY A 11 -9.05 -1.29 -6.31
N THR A 12 -9.41 -2.28 -7.16
CA THR A 12 -10.07 -2.00 -8.43
C THR A 12 -11.45 -1.36 -8.25
N VAL A 13 -11.85 -0.49 -9.17
CA VAL A 13 -13.15 0.22 -9.14
C VAL A 13 -14.34 -0.74 -9.10
N THR A 14 -14.21 -1.95 -9.68
CA THR A 14 -15.23 -2.99 -9.58
C THR A 14 -15.50 -3.40 -8.13
N ASN A 15 -14.46 -3.42 -7.29
CA ASN A 15 -14.57 -3.80 -5.89
C ASN A 15 -14.87 -2.59 -4.99
N THR A 16 -14.18 -1.47 -5.20
CA THR A 16 -14.17 -0.29 -4.33
C THR A 16 -15.07 0.87 -4.78
N GLY A 17 -15.77 0.73 -5.91
CA GLY A 17 -16.64 1.78 -6.44
C GLY A 17 -17.78 2.16 -5.49
N TRP A 18 -17.92 3.45 -5.18
CA TRP A 18 -18.86 3.94 -4.16
C TRP A 18 -20.35 3.77 -4.49
N LYS A 19 -20.74 3.72 -5.78
CA LYS A 19 -22.16 3.52 -6.19
C LYS A 19 -22.54 2.06 -6.43
N ASN A 20 -21.57 1.22 -6.82
CA ASN A 20 -21.85 -0.07 -7.45
C ASN A 20 -20.75 -1.11 -7.24
N GLY A 21 -19.69 -0.76 -6.51
CA GLY A 21 -18.61 -1.68 -6.19
C GLY A 21 -19.12 -2.83 -5.33
N VAL A 22 -18.43 -3.96 -5.41
CA VAL A 22 -18.78 -5.18 -4.66
C VAL A 22 -19.00 -4.89 -3.17
N ILE A 23 -18.10 -4.13 -2.53
CA ILE A 23 -18.23 -3.87 -1.09
C ILE A 23 -19.47 -3.00 -0.80
N ASN A 24 -19.71 -1.95 -1.60
CA ASN A 24 -20.90 -1.11 -1.44
C ASN A 24 -22.20 -1.93 -1.58
N ARG A 25 -22.25 -2.87 -2.53
CA ARG A 25 -23.41 -3.78 -2.69
C ARG A 25 -23.60 -4.67 -1.46
N ILE A 26 -22.52 -5.20 -0.90
CA ILE A 26 -22.57 -6.00 0.33
C ILE A 26 -23.10 -5.14 1.49
N GLU A 27 -22.58 -3.93 1.68
CA GLU A 27 -23.02 -3.01 2.74
C GLU A 27 -24.50 -2.64 2.64
N ASN A 28 -25.00 -2.40 1.42
CA ASN A 28 -26.42 -2.18 1.18
C ASN A 28 -27.26 -3.41 1.51
N HIS A 29 -26.78 -4.62 1.18
CA HIS A 29 -27.48 -5.86 1.49
C HIS A 29 -27.52 -6.15 3.00
N VAL A 30 -26.44 -5.84 3.74
CA VAL A 30 -26.38 -6.01 5.20
C VAL A 30 -26.90 -4.79 5.98
N GLU A 31 -27.34 -3.74 5.27
CA GLU A 31 -27.87 -2.46 5.79
C GLU A 31 -26.96 -1.78 6.83
N ARG A 32 -25.64 -1.90 6.66
CA ARG A 32 -24.65 -1.29 7.55
C ARG A 32 -23.27 -1.21 6.91
N PRO A 33 -22.43 -0.23 7.32
CA PRO A 33 -21.06 -0.18 6.84
C PRO A 33 -20.22 -1.35 7.36
N LEU A 34 -19.23 -1.77 6.57
CA LEU A 34 -18.23 -2.79 6.88
C LEU A 34 -16.85 -2.13 6.85
N GLN A 35 -15.89 -2.68 7.57
CA GLN A 35 -14.52 -2.21 7.46
C GLN A 35 -13.93 -2.66 6.12
N TRP A 36 -13.38 -1.73 5.34
CA TRP A 36 -12.76 -2.03 4.06
C TRP A 36 -11.29 -2.39 4.27
N SER A 37 -10.88 -3.56 3.78
CA SER A 37 -9.50 -4.06 3.79
C SER A 37 -8.94 -4.13 2.39
N ILE A 38 -8.58 -2.97 1.87
CA ILE A 38 -8.07 -2.88 0.50
C ILE A 38 -6.60 -3.32 0.46
N CYS A 39 -6.17 -3.94 -0.63
CA CYS A 39 -4.78 -4.38 -0.78
C CYS A 39 -3.80 -3.19 -0.86
N LEU A 40 -2.90 -3.06 0.12
CA LEU A 40 -1.84 -2.02 0.14
C LEU A 40 -0.72 -2.29 -0.87
N LEU A 41 -0.42 -3.56 -1.17
CA LEU A 41 0.58 -3.87 -2.20
C LEU A 41 0.11 -3.36 -3.57
N HIS A 42 -1.18 -3.47 -3.88
CA HIS A 42 -1.74 -2.89 -5.10
C HIS A 42 -1.55 -1.36 -5.13
N PHE A 43 -1.69 -0.68 -4.00
CA PHE A 43 -1.41 0.75 -3.91
C PHE A 43 0.05 1.09 -4.28
N THR A 44 1.03 0.26 -3.86
CA THR A 44 2.45 0.46 -4.21
C THR A 44 2.79 0.07 -5.66
N GLU A 45 2.12 -0.95 -6.21
CA GLU A 45 2.38 -1.46 -7.56
C GLU A 45 1.89 -0.52 -8.67
N LEU A 46 0.80 0.22 -8.43
CA LEU A 46 0.23 1.10 -9.45
C LEU A 46 1.15 2.26 -9.86
N PRO A 47 1.74 3.05 -8.94
CA PRO A 47 2.75 4.04 -9.29
C PRO A 47 3.89 3.47 -10.14
N PHE A 48 4.42 2.29 -9.78
CA PHE A 48 5.47 1.62 -10.56
C PHE A 48 4.99 1.28 -11.96
N LEU A 49 3.79 0.69 -12.08
CA LEU A 49 3.17 0.38 -13.36
C LEU A 49 3.09 1.62 -14.26
N TYR A 50 2.59 2.73 -13.74
CA TYR A 50 2.40 3.94 -14.54
C TYR A 50 3.73 4.60 -14.93
N ILE A 51 4.74 4.61 -14.06
CA ILE A 51 6.10 5.04 -14.41
C ILE A 51 6.70 4.14 -15.49
N PHE A 52 6.58 2.82 -15.30
CA PHE A 52 7.10 1.84 -16.24
C PHE A 52 6.48 2.03 -17.63
N GLN A 53 5.17 2.28 -17.72
CA GLN A 53 4.47 2.57 -18.97
C GLN A 53 4.81 3.94 -19.56
N HIS A 54 4.97 4.97 -18.73
CA HIS A 54 5.30 6.32 -19.18
C HIS A 54 6.70 6.34 -19.82
N ILE A 55 7.69 5.81 -19.10
CA ILE A 55 9.09 5.76 -19.54
C ILE A 55 9.30 4.69 -20.62
N GLY A 56 8.60 3.55 -20.52
CA GLY A 56 8.64 2.45 -21.49
C GLY A 56 7.90 2.76 -22.81
N GLY A 57 6.99 3.74 -22.81
CA GLY A 57 6.16 4.14 -23.93
C GLY A 57 4.78 3.46 -23.91
N GLN A 58 3.70 4.24 -24.01
CA GLN A 58 2.32 3.75 -23.92
C GLN A 58 2.01 2.61 -24.92
N THR A 59 1.36 1.54 -24.42
CA THR A 59 0.80 0.48 -25.25
C THR A 59 -0.47 0.95 -25.97
N ALA A 60 -0.40 1.19 -27.27
CA ALA A 60 -1.60 1.20 -28.11
C ALA A 60 -2.03 -0.26 -28.39
N ARG A 61 -2.94 -0.77 -27.56
CA ARG A 61 -3.70 -2.05 -27.70
C ARG A 61 -2.92 -3.38 -27.63
N SER A 62 -3.51 -4.28 -26.85
CA SER A 62 -3.41 -5.76 -26.78
C SER A 62 -2.13 -6.48 -27.25
N LYS A 63 -1.50 -7.14 -26.26
CA LYS A 63 -0.72 -8.39 -26.34
C LYS A 63 0.77 -8.36 -26.75
N CYS A 64 1.38 -7.25 -27.11
CA CYS A 64 2.85 -7.21 -27.29
C CYS A 64 3.50 -5.92 -26.79
N PHE A 65 4.58 -6.10 -26.04
CA PHE A 65 5.56 -5.08 -25.66
C PHE A 65 6.24 -4.52 -26.92
N SER A 66 6.28 -3.20 -27.09
CA SER A 66 6.59 -2.57 -28.40
C SER A 66 7.88 -1.75 -28.43
N ARG A 67 8.62 -1.64 -27.31
CA ARG A 67 9.75 -0.71 -27.15
C ARG A 67 11.03 -1.38 -26.59
N PRO A 68 12.21 -0.74 -26.68
CA PRO A 68 13.50 -1.36 -26.41
C PRO A 68 13.66 -1.95 -25.00
N ILE A 69 13.21 -1.25 -23.95
CA ILE A 69 13.32 -1.74 -22.56
C ILE A 69 12.43 -2.97 -22.36
N GLU A 70 11.17 -2.89 -22.79
CA GLU A 70 10.23 -4.01 -22.64
C GLU A 70 10.66 -5.25 -23.45
N GLN A 71 11.23 -5.05 -24.64
CA GLN A 71 11.84 -6.13 -25.43
C GLN A 71 13.05 -6.73 -24.72
N GLN A 72 13.91 -5.91 -24.12
CA GLN A 72 15.05 -6.39 -23.32
C GLN A 72 14.58 -7.22 -22.11
N LEU A 73 13.43 -6.91 -21.50
CA LEU A 73 12.84 -7.71 -20.42
C LEU A 73 12.36 -9.11 -20.85
N THR A 74 12.28 -9.40 -22.16
CA THR A 74 12.03 -10.77 -22.66
C THR A 74 13.30 -11.59 -22.82
N CYS A 75 14.45 -10.94 -23.02
CA CYS A 75 15.75 -11.58 -23.26
C CYS A 75 16.77 -11.41 -22.11
N TYR A 76 16.40 -10.73 -21.03
CA TYR A 76 17.27 -10.37 -19.90
C TYR A 76 18.02 -11.55 -19.28
N SER A 77 17.40 -12.74 -19.20
CA SER A 77 18.00 -13.92 -18.56
C SER A 77 19.21 -14.47 -19.33
N LYS A 78 19.41 -14.05 -20.59
CA LYS A 78 20.56 -14.44 -21.41
C LYS A 78 21.71 -13.43 -21.33
N LEU A 79 21.52 -12.31 -20.64
CA LEU A 79 22.53 -11.26 -20.55
C LEU A 79 23.49 -11.53 -19.38
N PRO A 80 24.82 -11.47 -19.61
CA PRO A 80 25.79 -11.63 -18.53
C PRO A 80 25.70 -10.47 -17.54
N VAL A 81 26.09 -10.70 -16.29
CA VAL A 81 26.37 -9.60 -15.36
C VAL A 81 27.62 -8.88 -15.85
N VAL A 82 27.61 -7.56 -15.77
CA VAL A 82 28.71 -6.68 -16.18
C VAL A 82 28.97 -5.66 -15.07
N ASP A 83 30.07 -4.93 -15.14
CA ASP A 83 30.27 -3.77 -14.26
C ASP A 83 29.20 -2.72 -14.56
N TYR A 84 28.52 -2.23 -13.52
CA TYR A 84 27.46 -1.22 -13.60
C TYR A 84 27.65 -0.16 -12.50
N GLU A 85 27.03 1.00 -12.70
CA GLU A 85 27.05 2.09 -11.72
C GLU A 85 26.15 1.73 -10.52
N PRO A 86 26.62 1.79 -9.27
CA PRO A 86 25.77 1.58 -8.10
C PRO A 86 24.71 2.67 -7.96
N ILE A 87 23.53 2.32 -7.46
CA ILE A 87 22.49 3.31 -7.10
C ILE A 87 22.34 3.32 -5.58
N ASP A 88 22.58 4.49 -4.99
CA ASP A 88 22.41 4.70 -3.56
C ASP A 88 20.93 4.60 -3.15
N CYS A 89 20.65 3.71 -2.21
CA CYS A 89 19.37 3.57 -1.53
C CYS A 89 19.55 2.89 -0.17
N SER A 90 18.58 3.09 0.72
CA SER A 90 18.53 2.37 1.99
C SER A 90 17.88 0.99 1.77
N ILE A 91 18.60 -0.07 2.15
CA ILE A 91 18.06 -1.43 2.17
C ILE A 91 17.30 -1.64 3.50
N PRO A 92 15.99 -1.95 3.47
CA PRO A 92 15.23 -2.16 4.69
C PRO A 92 15.70 -3.39 5.47
N ASP A 93 15.84 -3.24 6.78
CA ASP A 93 16.07 -4.37 7.69
C ASP A 93 14.77 -5.16 7.86
N ILE A 94 14.69 -6.38 7.33
CA ILE A 94 13.49 -7.22 7.36
C ILE A 94 13.85 -8.69 7.59
N ASP A 95 13.08 -9.38 8.42
CA ASP A 95 13.18 -10.82 8.58
C ASP A 95 12.82 -11.52 7.27
N ARG A 96 13.81 -12.20 6.67
CA ARG A 96 13.67 -12.94 5.41
C ARG A 96 12.59 -14.02 5.47
N ASN A 97 12.25 -14.52 6.65
CA ASN A 97 11.19 -15.51 6.82
C ASN A 97 9.78 -14.95 6.53
N LEU A 98 9.62 -13.62 6.57
CA LEU A 98 8.37 -12.95 6.20
C LEU A 98 8.18 -12.84 4.67
N LEU A 99 9.26 -13.03 3.91
CA LEU A 99 9.31 -12.74 2.48
C LEU A 99 9.07 -13.98 1.63
N SER A 100 8.24 -13.83 0.59
CA SER A 100 8.16 -14.79 -0.51
C SER A 100 9.48 -14.87 -1.28
N LYS A 101 9.66 -15.92 -2.09
CA LYS A 101 10.85 -16.07 -2.94
C LYS A 101 11.08 -14.87 -3.85
N ASP A 102 10.02 -14.33 -4.44
CA ASP A 102 10.09 -13.16 -5.34
C ASP A 102 10.50 -11.88 -4.57
N GLN A 103 10.06 -11.72 -3.32
CA GLN A 103 10.46 -10.60 -2.45
C GLN A 103 11.88 -10.75 -1.90
N GLN A 104 12.32 -11.98 -1.60
CA GLN A 104 13.72 -12.24 -1.24
C GLN A 104 14.65 -11.91 -2.41
N TYR A 105 14.24 -12.26 -3.64
CA TYR A 105 14.98 -11.86 -4.83
C TYR A 105 15.05 -10.33 -4.96
N LEU A 106 13.93 -9.62 -4.77
CA LEU A 106 13.91 -8.15 -4.76
C LEU A 106 14.94 -7.60 -3.77
N LEU A 107 14.92 -8.07 -2.52
CA LEU A 107 15.86 -7.64 -1.48
C LEU A 107 17.33 -7.90 -1.86
N ASP A 108 17.62 -9.12 -2.33
CA ASP A 108 18.98 -9.53 -2.68
C ASP A 108 19.53 -8.72 -3.86
N ILE A 109 18.72 -8.53 -4.92
CA ILE A 109 19.19 -7.82 -6.11
C ILE A 109 19.24 -6.30 -5.90
N SER A 110 18.35 -5.75 -5.06
CA SER A 110 18.46 -4.37 -4.62
C SER A 110 19.78 -4.12 -3.88
N ASN A 111 20.13 -5.00 -2.94
CA ASN A 111 21.40 -4.90 -2.22
C ASN A 111 22.62 -5.03 -3.15
N ALA A 112 22.57 -5.95 -4.12
CA ALA A 112 23.61 -6.09 -5.14
C ALA A 112 23.79 -4.81 -5.99
N ILE A 113 22.69 -4.14 -6.36
CA ILE A 113 22.74 -2.90 -7.12
C ILE A 113 23.36 -1.78 -6.28
N THR A 114 22.96 -1.64 -5.02
CA THR A 114 23.53 -0.65 -4.09
C THR A 114 25.03 -0.85 -3.87
N LEU A 115 25.49 -2.10 -3.82
CA LEU A 115 26.90 -2.44 -3.64
C LEU A 115 27.73 -2.41 -4.93
N GLY A 116 27.10 -2.28 -6.10
CA GLY A 116 27.80 -2.32 -7.40
C GLY A 116 28.28 -3.70 -7.83
N HIS A 117 27.84 -4.77 -7.15
CA HIS A 117 28.29 -6.13 -7.43
C HIS A 117 27.15 -7.13 -7.31
N CYS A 118 26.84 -7.82 -8.41
CA CYS A 118 25.81 -8.85 -8.48
C CYS A 118 26.44 -10.25 -8.57
N PRO A 119 26.30 -11.10 -7.53
CA PRO A 119 26.76 -12.48 -7.57
C PRO A 119 26.13 -13.29 -8.70
N GLU A 120 26.90 -14.19 -9.31
CA GLU A 120 26.44 -15.01 -10.44
C GLU A 120 25.29 -15.94 -10.06
N ASP A 121 25.29 -16.50 -8.83
CA ASP A 121 24.19 -17.34 -8.35
C ASP A 121 22.87 -16.56 -8.23
N LEU A 122 22.93 -15.29 -7.81
CA LEU A 122 21.78 -14.39 -7.73
C LEU A 122 21.29 -14.03 -9.14
N ALA A 123 22.21 -13.70 -10.04
CA ALA A 123 21.91 -13.33 -11.42
C ALA A 123 21.23 -14.46 -12.22
N ASN A 124 21.48 -15.72 -11.85
CA ASN A 124 20.94 -16.90 -12.51
C ASN A 124 19.58 -17.36 -11.94
N ARG A 125 19.08 -16.75 -10.85
CA ARG A 125 17.73 -17.06 -10.34
C ARG A 125 16.69 -16.51 -11.32
N ASP A 126 15.67 -17.30 -11.64
CA ASP A 126 14.55 -16.86 -12.49
C ASP A 126 13.48 -16.16 -11.63
N PRO A 127 13.21 -14.85 -11.83
CA PRO A 127 12.09 -14.12 -11.23
C PRO A 127 10.69 -14.61 -11.67
N GLY A 128 10.63 -15.58 -12.61
CA GLY A 128 9.40 -16.14 -13.13
C GLY A 128 8.82 -15.36 -14.32
N PRO A 129 7.75 -15.87 -14.95
CA PRO A 129 7.14 -15.27 -16.15
C PRO A 129 6.45 -13.92 -15.89
N LEU A 130 6.56 -12.99 -16.86
CA LEU A 130 5.81 -11.73 -16.85
C LEU A 130 4.32 -11.99 -17.07
N PHE A 131 3.50 -11.53 -16.14
CA PHE A 131 2.05 -11.47 -16.26
C PHE A 131 1.57 -10.05 -15.95
N HIS A 132 0.47 -9.62 -16.58
CA HIS A 132 -0.08 -8.27 -16.42
C HIS A 132 -0.48 -7.90 -14.98
N SER A 133 -0.63 -8.88 -14.10
CA SER A 133 -0.97 -8.71 -12.69
C SER A 133 0.20 -8.88 -11.72
N ARG A 134 1.42 -9.18 -12.20
CA ARG A 134 2.59 -9.50 -11.35
C ARG A 134 3.68 -8.44 -11.51
N TRP A 135 3.46 -7.26 -10.93
CA TRP A 135 4.38 -6.12 -11.02
C TRP A 135 5.69 -6.33 -10.27
N LEU A 136 5.69 -7.10 -9.19
CA LEU A 136 6.93 -7.52 -8.52
C LEU A 136 7.89 -8.27 -9.46
N THR A 137 7.36 -9.19 -10.28
CA THR A 137 8.18 -9.89 -11.29
C THR A 137 8.75 -8.93 -12.31
N ALA A 138 7.97 -7.93 -12.75
CA ALA A 138 8.46 -6.90 -13.66
C ALA A 138 9.58 -6.06 -13.01
N ALA A 139 9.41 -5.64 -11.75
CA ALA A 139 10.43 -4.93 -11.00
C ALA A 139 11.73 -5.75 -10.89
N ASN A 140 11.63 -7.02 -10.48
CA ASN A 140 12.77 -7.93 -10.38
C ASN A 140 13.53 -8.10 -11.71
N ARG A 141 12.81 -8.19 -12.83
CA ARG A 141 13.42 -8.28 -14.17
C ARG A 141 14.10 -6.97 -14.59
N VAL A 142 13.52 -5.82 -14.25
CA VAL A 142 14.15 -4.52 -14.50
C VAL A 142 15.45 -4.38 -13.70
N LEU A 143 15.45 -4.75 -12.42
CA LEU A 143 16.66 -4.76 -11.60
C LEU A 143 17.71 -5.71 -12.18
N ARG A 144 17.30 -6.91 -12.60
CA ARG A 144 18.22 -7.86 -13.27
C ARG A 144 18.81 -7.29 -14.56
N LEU A 145 17.99 -6.64 -15.39
CA LEU A 145 18.47 -5.98 -16.62
C LEU A 145 19.50 -4.88 -16.32
N TYR A 146 19.31 -4.13 -15.23
CA TYR A 146 20.27 -3.11 -14.79
C TYR A 146 21.66 -3.70 -14.52
N THR A 147 21.71 -4.84 -13.83
CA THR A 147 23.00 -5.54 -13.55
C THR A 147 23.71 -6.07 -14.81
N SER A 148 23.03 -6.06 -15.96
CA SER A 148 23.57 -6.42 -17.27
C SER A 148 23.85 -5.21 -18.17
N SER A 149 23.82 -4.00 -17.63
CA SER A 149 23.95 -2.76 -18.39
C SER A 149 25.11 -1.91 -17.87
N SER A 150 26.26 -1.93 -18.55
CA SER A 150 27.42 -1.10 -18.14
C SER A 150 27.20 0.39 -18.33
N TYR A 151 26.36 0.77 -19.29
CA TYR A 151 25.98 2.15 -19.56
C TYR A 151 24.46 2.24 -19.60
N PRO A 152 23.77 2.14 -18.44
CA PRO A 152 22.32 2.14 -18.42
C PRO A 152 21.79 3.51 -18.85
N SER A 153 20.74 3.51 -19.66
CA SER A 153 20.09 4.74 -20.11
C SER A 153 19.50 5.52 -18.92
N GLY A 154 19.32 6.84 -19.08
CA GLY A 154 18.65 7.67 -18.06
C GLY A 154 17.29 7.09 -17.65
N ASN A 155 16.48 6.70 -18.64
CA ASN A 155 15.20 6.02 -18.46
C ASN A 155 15.31 4.75 -17.59
N LEU A 156 16.31 3.89 -17.85
CA LEU A 156 16.48 2.68 -17.04
C LEU A 156 16.91 3.03 -15.61
N LYS A 157 17.80 4.01 -15.42
CA LYS A 157 18.19 4.51 -14.10
C LYS A 157 17.00 5.08 -13.33
N GLU A 158 16.09 5.79 -13.98
CA GLU A 158 14.88 6.34 -13.36
C GLU A 158 13.93 5.25 -12.87
N ILE A 159 13.65 4.24 -13.71
CA ILE A 159 12.79 3.11 -13.31
C ILE A 159 13.42 2.34 -12.15
N VAL A 160 14.72 2.03 -12.23
CA VAL A 160 15.43 1.31 -11.16
C VAL A 160 15.43 2.14 -9.88
N SER A 161 15.68 3.44 -9.96
CA SER A 161 15.61 4.34 -8.80
C SER A 161 14.23 4.34 -8.16
N PHE A 162 13.15 4.32 -8.96
CA PHE A 162 11.78 4.21 -8.44
C PHE A 162 11.53 2.85 -7.75
N ILE A 163 12.09 1.76 -8.28
CA ILE A 163 11.97 0.46 -7.63
C ILE A 163 12.69 0.47 -6.27
N LEU A 164 13.90 1.05 -6.23
CA LEU A 164 14.77 1.02 -5.05
C LEU A 164 14.39 2.01 -3.94
N LYS A 165 13.81 3.17 -4.27
CA LYS A 165 13.58 4.26 -3.29
C LYS A 165 12.15 4.29 -2.73
N PRO A 166 11.08 4.35 -3.53
CA PRO A 166 9.71 4.29 -3.02
C PRO A 166 9.11 2.88 -3.02
N TYR A 167 9.26 2.10 -4.09
CA TYR A 167 8.54 0.82 -4.21
C TYR A 167 9.01 -0.22 -3.19
N MET A 168 10.28 -0.59 -3.20
CA MET A 168 10.83 -1.63 -2.32
C MET A 168 10.66 -1.30 -0.83
N PRO A 169 11.03 -0.09 -0.33
CA PRO A 169 10.90 0.19 1.10
C PRO A 169 9.47 0.11 1.60
N VAL A 170 8.50 0.66 0.86
CA VAL A 170 7.09 0.61 1.27
C VAL A 170 6.54 -0.81 1.18
N CYS A 171 6.89 -1.57 0.13
CA CYS A 171 6.50 -2.98 0.04
C CYS A 171 6.98 -3.78 1.25
N PHE A 172 8.20 -3.55 1.73
CA PHE A 172 8.74 -4.26 2.90
C PHE A 172 8.18 -3.75 4.23
N GLU A 173 7.90 -2.46 4.38
CA GLU A 173 7.18 -1.96 5.57
C GLU A 173 5.77 -2.54 5.68
N ILE A 174 5.06 -2.72 4.56
CA ILE A 174 3.77 -3.43 4.51
C ILE A 174 3.93 -4.90 4.94
N GLU A 175 5.02 -5.57 4.57
CA GLU A 175 5.29 -6.94 4.99
C GLU A 175 5.58 -7.05 6.50
N LYS A 176 6.27 -6.07 7.09
CA LYS A 176 6.53 -6.00 8.54
C LYS A 176 5.25 -5.77 9.33
N SER A 177 4.43 -4.81 8.89
CA SER A 177 3.18 -4.50 9.58
C SER A 177 1.98 -4.55 8.65
N LYS A 178 1.20 -5.61 8.86
CA LYS A 178 -0.02 -5.91 8.11
C LYS A 178 -1.25 -5.51 8.92
N TYR A 179 -1.24 -4.43 9.70
CA TYR A 179 -2.42 -4.00 10.48
C TYR A 179 -3.14 -2.85 9.79
N PHE A 180 -4.48 -2.79 9.93
CA PHE A 180 -5.29 -1.70 9.33
C PHE A 180 -4.82 -0.34 9.81
N THR A 181 -4.43 -0.31 11.06
CA THR A 181 -3.93 0.85 11.79
C THR A 181 -2.61 1.38 11.26
N ASP A 182 -1.88 0.61 10.45
CA ASP A 182 -0.64 1.08 9.82
C ASP A 182 -0.84 1.46 8.34
N GLY A 183 -1.99 1.14 7.75
CA GLY A 183 -2.29 1.48 6.36
C GLY A 183 -2.11 2.97 6.02
N PRO A 184 -2.65 3.92 6.82
CA PRO A 184 -2.42 5.35 6.58
C PRO A 184 -0.93 5.74 6.63
N LYS A 185 -0.15 5.11 7.51
CA LYS A 185 1.29 5.36 7.63
C LYS A 185 2.04 4.85 6.39
N HIS A 186 1.66 3.69 5.87
CA HIS A 186 2.24 3.12 4.64
C HIS A 186 1.95 3.98 3.42
N VAL A 187 0.73 4.50 3.28
CA VAL A 187 0.38 5.44 2.20
C VAL A 187 1.15 6.75 2.35
N PHE A 188 1.22 7.29 3.57
CA PHE A 188 2.01 8.49 3.86
C PHE A 188 3.49 8.28 3.47
N GLN A 189 4.09 7.15 3.86
CA GLN A 189 5.46 6.81 3.49
C GLN A 189 5.65 6.71 1.97
N ALA A 190 4.71 6.11 1.24
CA ALA A 190 4.78 6.04 -0.23
C ALA A 190 4.77 7.41 -0.89
N ILE A 191 3.97 8.34 -0.38
CA ILE A 191 3.94 9.72 -0.86
C ILE A 191 5.28 10.39 -0.57
N GLN A 192 5.74 10.35 0.68
CA GLN A 192 6.99 11.00 1.10
C GLN A 192 8.20 10.48 0.31
N THR A 193 8.29 9.16 0.13
CA THR A 193 9.38 8.52 -0.62
C THR A 193 9.32 8.76 -2.12
N SER A 194 8.20 9.26 -2.65
CA SER A 194 8.04 9.62 -4.06
C SER A 194 8.31 11.11 -4.35
N LEU A 195 8.45 11.96 -3.33
CA LEU A 195 8.65 13.41 -3.50
C LEU A 195 9.99 13.80 -4.16
N TYR A 196 10.95 12.88 -4.25
CA TYR A 196 12.22 13.12 -4.96
C TYR A 196 12.08 13.08 -6.49
N LEU A 197 10.94 12.59 -7.00
CA LEU A 197 10.69 12.47 -8.43
C LEU A 197 10.63 13.85 -9.09
N SER A 198 10.92 13.89 -10.39
CA SER A 198 10.74 15.10 -11.19
C SER A 198 9.26 15.48 -11.30
N ASP A 199 8.97 16.75 -11.55
CA ASP A 199 7.60 17.24 -11.76
C ASP A 199 6.86 16.45 -12.85
N GLU A 200 7.56 16.01 -13.90
CA GLU A 200 6.99 15.18 -14.96
C GLU A 200 6.52 13.81 -14.42
N LEU A 201 7.34 13.14 -13.61
CA LEU A 201 6.99 11.83 -13.05
C LEU A 201 5.96 11.95 -11.92
N LEU A 202 5.97 13.04 -11.15
CA LEU A 202 4.93 13.35 -10.16
C LEU A 202 3.55 13.53 -10.84
N GLN A 203 3.48 14.18 -12.00
CA GLN A 203 2.24 14.27 -12.79
C GLN A 203 1.70 12.91 -13.22
N VAL A 204 2.55 11.88 -13.32
CA VAL A 204 2.16 10.50 -13.62
C VAL A 204 1.71 9.77 -12.35
N VAL A 205 2.44 9.91 -11.24
CA VAL A 205 2.24 9.16 -10.00
C VAL A 205 1.11 9.72 -9.14
N ASP A 206 1.03 11.02 -8.95
CA ASP A 206 0.09 11.65 -8.01
C ASP A 206 -1.37 11.31 -8.31
N PRO A 207 -1.85 11.37 -9.57
CA PRO A 207 -3.23 10.99 -9.89
C PRO A 207 -3.51 9.50 -9.65
N VAL A 208 -2.48 8.65 -9.73
CA VAL A 208 -2.60 7.21 -9.48
C VAL A 208 -2.71 6.95 -7.98
N MET A 209 -1.85 7.56 -7.18
CA MET A 209 -1.93 7.48 -5.72
C MET A 209 -3.26 8.03 -5.22
N GLN A 210 -3.66 9.24 -5.63
CA GLN A 210 -4.92 9.89 -5.24
C GLN A 210 -6.17 9.04 -5.53
N ARG A 211 -6.18 8.23 -6.60
CA ARG A 211 -7.32 7.34 -6.91
C ARG A 211 -7.39 6.10 -6.01
N ASN A 212 -6.30 5.74 -5.35
CA ASN A 212 -6.16 4.50 -4.58
C ASN A 212 -5.95 4.74 -3.07
N THR A 213 -6.17 5.97 -2.57
CA THR A 213 -6.04 6.35 -1.15
C THR A 213 -7.21 5.89 -0.28
N CYS A 214 -7.66 4.64 -0.44
CA CYS A 214 -8.72 4.07 0.40
C CYS A 214 -8.34 4.04 1.89
N PHE A 215 -7.05 3.87 2.21
CA PHE A 215 -6.56 3.94 3.58
C PHE A 215 -6.54 5.36 4.15
N GLU A 216 -6.65 6.40 3.32
CA GLU A 216 -6.78 7.77 3.82
C GLU A 216 -8.21 8.14 4.17
N HIS A 217 -9.17 7.24 3.93
CA HIS A 217 -10.53 7.48 4.41
C HIS A 217 -10.52 7.77 5.92
N PRO A 218 -11.27 8.79 6.42
CA PRO A 218 -11.19 9.22 7.82
C PRO A 218 -11.32 8.09 8.84
N GLU A 219 -12.11 7.06 8.54
CA GLU A 219 -12.25 5.87 9.39
C GLU A 219 -10.92 5.15 9.64
N ASN A 220 -10.09 5.00 8.61
CA ASN A 220 -8.81 4.30 8.68
C ASN A 220 -7.74 5.17 9.37
N VAL A 221 -7.72 6.47 9.06
CA VAL A 221 -6.85 7.43 9.76
C VAL A 221 -7.18 7.46 11.25
N LEU A 222 -8.47 7.46 11.62
CA LEU A 222 -8.90 7.38 13.02
C LEU A 222 -8.42 6.08 13.69
N LEU A 223 -8.55 4.93 13.04
CA LEU A 223 -8.05 3.66 13.59
C LEU A 223 -6.53 3.71 13.83
N ALA A 224 -5.76 4.28 12.90
CA ALA A 224 -4.33 4.49 13.07
C ALA A 224 -4.00 5.40 14.26
N MET A 225 -4.75 6.51 14.40
CA MET A 225 -4.58 7.43 15.52
C MET A 225 -4.82 6.75 16.89
N LEU A 226 -5.72 5.77 16.98
CA LEU A 226 -6.03 5.10 18.25
C LEU A 226 -4.89 4.22 18.78
N VAL A 227 -3.95 3.80 17.93
CA VAL A 227 -2.75 3.05 18.32
C VAL A 227 -1.48 3.88 18.22
N ASP A 228 -1.59 5.17 17.91
CA ASP A 228 -0.42 6.04 17.81
C ASP A 228 0.32 6.07 19.15
N GLU A 229 1.64 6.09 19.09
CA GLU A 229 2.48 6.13 20.29
C GLU A 229 2.30 7.45 21.05
N ARG A 230 1.95 8.52 20.33
CA ARG A 230 1.71 9.86 20.89
C ARG A 230 0.32 9.94 21.50
N GLU A 231 0.29 10.17 22.80
CA GLU A 231 -0.95 10.22 23.59
C GLU A 231 -1.95 11.26 23.09
N HIS A 232 -1.49 12.47 22.79
CA HIS A 232 -2.35 13.55 22.27
C HIS A 232 -3.01 13.20 20.93
N ILE A 233 -2.37 12.35 20.11
CA ILE A 233 -2.95 11.85 18.85
C ILE A 233 -4.04 10.81 19.11
N ARG A 234 -3.82 9.89 20.05
CA ARG A 234 -4.85 8.93 20.49
C ARG A 234 -6.08 9.65 21.02
N GLU A 235 -5.88 10.61 21.91
CA GLU A 235 -6.96 11.42 22.47
C GLU A 235 -7.73 12.17 21.37
N LEU A 236 -7.02 12.81 20.43
CA LEU A 236 -7.64 13.48 19.29
C LEU A 236 -8.49 12.51 18.46
N GLY A 237 -7.99 11.29 18.22
CA GLY A 237 -8.71 10.23 17.51
C GLY A 237 -10.03 9.88 18.20
N TYR A 238 -10.01 9.61 19.51
CA TYR A 238 -11.23 9.31 20.28
C TYR A 238 -12.24 10.47 20.27
N ARG A 239 -11.77 11.72 20.47
CA ARG A 239 -12.62 12.91 20.42
C ARG A 239 -13.31 13.08 19.06
N ARG A 240 -12.58 12.84 17.95
CA ARG A 240 -13.14 12.87 16.59
C ARG A 240 -14.20 11.78 16.37
N ILE A 241 -13.99 10.57 16.89
CA ILE A 241 -14.96 9.48 16.81
C ILE A 241 -16.25 9.82 17.57
N LEU A 242 -16.14 10.35 18.79
CA LEU A 242 -17.30 10.77 19.58
C LEU A 242 -18.10 11.85 18.84
N LYS A 243 -17.42 12.86 18.28
CA LYS A 243 -18.06 13.90 17.46
C LYS A 243 -18.76 13.31 16.23
N ALA A 244 -18.12 12.37 15.53
CA ALA A 244 -18.70 11.72 14.36
C ALA A 244 -19.99 10.93 14.71
N ARG A 245 -20.02 10.23 15.85
CA ARG A 245 -21.20 9.49 16.33
C ARG A 245 -22.41 10.37 16.65
N GLN A 246 -22.19 11.63 17.03
CA GLN A 246 -23.26 12.60 17.30
C GLN A 246 -23.86 13.15 16.00
N ILE A 247 -23.06 13.27 14.94
CA ILE A 247 -23.46 13.88 13.67
C ILE A 247 -24.05 12.83 12.72
N VAL A 248 -23.45 11.64 12.66
CA VAL A 248 -23.80 10.61 11.67
C VAL A 248 -24.74 9.56 12.26
N PRO A 249 -25.89 9.27 11.63
CA PRO A 249 -26.80 8.23 12.11
C PRO A 249 -26.17 6.82 12.07
N LYS A 250 -26.43 6.00 13.10
CA LYS A 250 -25.81 4.67 13.28
C LYS A 250 -26.11 3.65 12.17
N LYS A 251 -27.22 3.79 11.44
CA LYS A 251 -27.70 2.83 10.43
C LYS A 251 -27.41 3.23 8.98
N THR A 252 -26.72 4.34 8.75
CA THR A 252 -26.49 4.81 7.39
C THR A 252 -25.33 4.05 6.74
N VAL A 253 -25.59 3.37 5.62
CA VAL A 253 -24.52 2.95 4.71
C VAL A 253 -23.88 4.22 4.15
N ARG A 254 -22.59 4.37 4.38
CA ARG A 254 -21.84 5.56 3.96
C ARG A 254 -21.46 5.49 2.49
N ASN A 255 -21.27 6.67 1.90
CA ASN A 255 -20.57 6.79 0.63
C ASN A 255 -19.06 6.78 0.90
N PHE A 256 -18.42 5.63 0.75
CA PHE A 256 -16.98 5.51 0.90
C PHE A 256 -16.28 6.08 -0.34
N MET A 257 -15.70 7.27 -0.20
CA MET A 257 -14.95 7.94 -1.26
C MET A 257 -13.54 8.27 -0.75
N PRO A 258 -12.48 7.90 -1.48
CA PRO A 258 -11.13 8.33 -1.15
C PRO A 258 -11.07 9.87 -1.05
N PRO A 259 -10.54 10.43 0.06
CA PRO A 259 -10.46 11.87 0.22
C PRO A 259 -9.35 12.46 -0.64
N LYS A 260 -9.44 13.76 -0.92
CA LYS A 260 -8.32 14.50 -1.50
C LYS A 260 -7.16 14.51 -0.49
N ILE A 261 -6.00 14.02 -0.89
CA ILE A 261 -4.83 13.96 -0.03
C ILE A 261 -3.99 15.23 -0.13
N ASN A 262 -3.36 15.59 0.98
CA ASN A 262 -2.34 16.63 1.06
C ASN A 262 -0.96 15.99 0.89
N ILE A 263 -0.40 16.11 -0.32
CA ILE A 263 0.91 15.55 -0.67
C ILE A 263 2.05 16.20 0.16
N GLN A 264 1.84 17.42 0.62
CA GLN A 264 2.80 18.20 1.41
C GLN A 264 2.60 18.02 2.93
N ALA A 265 1.81 17.03 3.35
CA ALA A 265 1.61 16.75 4.77
C ALA A 265 2.94 16.38 5.43
N SER A 266 3.15 16.86 6.66
CA SER A 266 4.33 16.54 7.45
C SER A 266 4.14 15.27 8.30
N ASP A 267 2.87 14.88 8.50
CA ASP A 267 2.46 13.73 9.28
C ASP A 267 1.24 13.05 8.63
N TYR A 268 1.11 11.73 8.81
CA TYR A 268 -0.03 10.97 8.29
C TYR A 268 -1.38 11.47 8.84
N ILE A 269 -1.41 12.09 10.03
CA ILE A 269 -2.66 12.66 10.57
C ILE A 269 -3.14 13.91 9.80
N GLU A 270 -2.24 14.55 9.04
CA GLU A 270 -2.49 15.79 8.28
C GLU A 270 -2.71 15.52 6.78
N ILE A 271 -2.60 14.26 6.35
CA ILE A 271 -2.73 13.85 4.95
C ILE A 271 -4.15 14.12 4.41
N ILE A 272 -5.15 14.20 5.27
CA ILE A 272 -6.51 14.55 4.89
C ILE A 272 -6.96 15.88 5.50
N ASN A 273 -7.73 16.63 4.73
CA ASN A 273 -8.39 17.81 5.26
C ASN A 273 -9.68 17.43 5.99
N TRP A 274 -9.56 17.29 7.31
CA TRP A 274 -10.65 16.97 8.25
C TRP A 274 -11.84 17.93 8.21
N ASN A 275 -11.68 19.16 7.71
CA ASN A 275 -12.76 20.13 7.61
C ASN A 275 -13.55 19.98 6.30
N SER A 276 -12.95 19.37 5.27
CA SER A 276 -13.60 19.14 3.97
C SER A 276 -14.21 17.75 3.82
N CYS A 277 -13.77 16.78 4.63
CA CYS A 277 -14.22 15.40 4.54
C CYS A 277 -15.33 15.10 5.57
N VAL A 278 -16.34 14.33 5.17
CA VAL A 278 -17.32 13.78 6.11
C VAL A 278 -16.64 12.69 6.94
N VAL A 279 -16.64 12.85 8.26
CA VAL A 279 -16.02 11.89 9.18
C VAL A 279 -17.06 10.89 9.65
N TYR A 280 -16.87 9.63 9.27
CA TYR A 280 -17.69 8.51 9.72
C TYR A 280 -17.01 7.78 10.89
N PRO A 281 -17.77 7.27 11.88
CA PRO A 281 -17.19 6.44 12.93
C PRO A 281 -16.73 5.09 12.35
N PRO A 282 -15.52 4.60 12.70
CA PRO A 282 -15.00 3.35 12.17
C PRO A 282 -15.96 2.16 12.45
N PRO A 283 -16.33 1.35 11.43
CA PRO A 283 -17.25 0.23 11.60
C PRO A 283 -16.80 -0.78 12.66
N MET A 284 -15.47 -0.98 12.78
CA MET A 284 -14.86 -1.88 13.76
C MET A 284 -15.15 -1.51 15.22
N LEU A 285 -15.48 -0.24 15.48
CA LEU A 285 -15.76 0.28 16.81
C LEU A 285 -17.26 0.37 17.09
N ARG A 286 -18.13 -0.07 16.18
CA ARG A 286 -19.60 0.09 16.33
C ARG A 286 -20.14 -0.43 17.66
N ASP A 287 -19.58 -1.55 18.13
CA ASP A 287 -20.07 -2.23 19.33
C ASP A 287 -19.53 -1.62 20.64
N LEU A 288 -18.57 -0.68 20.58
CA LEU A 288 -18.12 0.07 21.77
C LEU A 288 -19.11 1.17 22.10
N SER A 289 -19.49 1.30 23.37
CA SER A 289 -20.34 2.41 23.83
C SER A 289 -19.56 3.74 23.81
N GLU A 290 -20.28 4.85 23.91
CA GLU A 290 -19.62 6.16 24.03
C GLU A 290 -18.88 6.30 25.37
N ASP A 291 -19.41 5.69 26.43
CA ASP A 291 -18.76 5.73 27.75
C ASP A 291 -17.52 4.84 27.78
N ASP A 292 -17.51 3.70 27.06
CA ASP A 292 -16.30 2.92 26.84
C ASP A 292 -15.23 3.77 26.14
N ILE A 293 -15.60 4.50 25.07
CA ILE A 293 -14.67 5.37 24.36
C ILE A 293 -14.16 6.51 25.25
N LYS A 294 -15.03 7.14 26.06
CA LYS A 294 -14.61 8.18 27.02
C LYS A 294 -13.68 7.61 28.09
N SER A 295 -13.92 6.39 28.55
CA SER A 295 -13.04 5.74 29.54
C SER A 295 -11.64 5.53 28.98
N LEU A 296 -11.53 5.21 27.68
CA LEU A 296 -10.24 5.04 26.98
C LEU A 296 -9.44 6.34 26.82
N ILE A 297 -10.10 7.50 26.84
CA ILE A 297 -9.42 8.81 26.84
C ILE A 297 -8.72 9.06 28.18
N ASN A 298 -9.33 8.62 29.29
CA ASN A 298 -8.85 8.87 30.64
C ASN A 298 -7.91 7.78 31.16
N SER A 299 -7.69 6.71 30.39
CA SER A 299 -6.86 5.58 30.77
C SER A 299 -5.53 5.63 30.02
N ASP A 300 -4.40 5.55 30.76
CA ASP A 300 -3.07 5.36 30.17
C ASP A 300 -2.90 4.01 29.43
N THR A 301 -3.89 3.13 29.52
CA THR A 301 -3.85 1.84 28.83
C THR A 301 -3.95 2.02 27.32
N LYS A 302 -2.89 1.63 26.60
CA LYS A 302 -2.98 1.25 25.18
C LYS A 302 -4.19 0.33 25.04
N ALA A 303 -5.22 0.79 24.33
CA ALA A 303 -6.43 0.01 24.16
C ALA A 303 -6.05 -1.41 23.73
N HIS A 304 -6.61 -2.43 24.39
CA HIS A 304 -6.50 -3.81 23.94
C HIS A 304 -7.27 -3.91 22.61
N GLN A 305 -6.60 -3.57 21.51
CA GLN A 305 -7.23 -3.49 20.21
C GLN A 305 -7.32 -4.86 19.58
N ARG A 306 -8.46 -5.09 18.92
CA ARG A 306 -8.72 -6.26 18.07
C ARG A 306 -7.71 -6.24 16.92
N ASN A 307 -6.64 -7.02 17.05
CA ASN A 307 -5.64 -7.28 16.01
C ASN A 307 -6.33 -7.88 14.78
N THR A 308 -6.68 -7.03 13.81
CA THR A 308 -7.17 -7.51 12.51
C THR A 308 -6.04 -7.30 11.51
N LYS A 309 -5.53 -8.39 10.96
CA LYS A 309 -4.52 -8.34 9.89
C LYS A 309 -5.19 -7.89 8.59
N VAL A 310 -4.47 -7.09 7.80
CA VAL A 310 -4.81 -6.54 6.49
C VAL A 310 -4.65 -7.63 5.45
N PHE A 311 -5.55 -7.60 4.48
CA PHE A 311 -5.51 -8.47 3.31
C PHE A 311 -4.40 -8.08 2.33
N LEU A 312 -3.54 -9.04 1.97
CA LEU A 312 -2.37 -8.80 1.09
C LEU A 312 -2.46 -9.40 -0.31
N SER A 313 -3.50 -10.16 -0.69
CA SER A 313 -3.43 -10.97 -1.92
C SER A 313 -4.10 -10.35 -3.15
N HIS A 314 -3.45 -10.55 -4.30
CA HIS A 314 -4.06 -10.69 -5.63
C HIS A 314 -4.14 -12.20 -5.96
N PRO A 315 -5.29 -12.83 -6.35
CA PRO A 315 -6.68 -12.42 -6.41
C PRO A 315 -7.64 -13.26 -5.52
N GLY A 316 -8.83 -12.70 -5.25
CA GLY A 316 -9.99 -13.39 -4.67
C GLY A 316 -10.46 -12.72 -3.38
N CYS A 317 -11.68 -12.18 -3.35
CA CYS A 317 -12.29 -11.73 -2.09
C CYS A 317 -12.33 -12.92 -1.13
N VAL A 318 -11.66 -12.82 0.01
CA VAL A 318 -11.76 -13.80 1.09
C VAL A 318 -12.23 -13.07 2.35
N GLU A 319 -13.08 -13.72 3.14
CA GLU A 319 -13.43 -13.24 4.48
C GLU A 319 -12.16 -13.10 5.32
N VAL A 320 -11.84 -11.86 5.75
CA VAL A 320 -10.80 -11.63 6.73
C VAL A 320 -11.43 -11.82 8.11
N HIS A 321 -11.03 -12.89 8.80
CA HIS A 321 -11.53 -13.18 10.13
C HIS A 321 -10.81 -12.32 11.18
N GLN A 322 -11.59 -11.73 12.08
CA GLN A 322 -11.10 -11.10 13.29
C GLN A 322 -10.53 -12.18 14.23
N THR A 323 -9.23 -12.15 14.49
CA THR A 323 -8.62 -12.96 15.54
C THR A 323 -8.70 -12.19 16.86
N CYS A 324 -9.56 -12.64 17.78
CA CYS A 324 -9.52 -12.19 19.16
C CYS A 324 -8.42 -12.95 19.90
N ASP A 325 -7.31 -12.29 20.19
CA ASP A 325 -6.42 -12.75 21.27
C ASP A 325 -7.15 -12.50 22.59
N ARG A 326 -7.71 -13.56 23.18
CA ARG A 326 -8.13 -13.51 24.58
C ARG A 326 -6.87 -13.68 25.42
N GLY A 327 -6.52 -12.65 26.19
CA GLY A 327 -5.46 -12.76 27.20
C GLY A 327 -5.70 -13.94 28.16
N PRO A 328 -4.66 -14.39 28.88
CA PRO A 328 -4.77 -15.51 29.79
C PRO A 328 -5.81 -15.19 30.88
N LYS A 329 -6.65 -16.19 31.17
CA LYS A 329 -7.72 -16.15 32.17
C LYS A 329 -7.18 -15.91 33.58
#